data_AF-A0A7X0Z5Q5-F1
#
_entry.id   AF-A0A7X0Z5Q5-F1
#
_cell.length_a   1.000
_cell.length_b   1.000
_cell.length_c   1.000
_cell.angle_alpha   90.00
_cell.angle_beta   90.00
_cell.angle_gamma   90.00
#
_symmetry.space_group_name_H-M   'P 1'
#
loop_
_entity.id
_entity.type
_entity.pdbx_description
1 polymer ?
#
loop_
_entity_poly.entity_id
_entity_poly.type
_entity_poly.pdbx_seq_one_letter_code
_entity_poly.pdbx_strand_id
1 'polypeptide(L)'
;MQPRQREEEAWKEQIKKERQFEELEQLFLKAKRAQENVLHTFQDAWRGNRSRQRLGLIEESMTEEWQKRKKQMYAVDDAIQESRRAHQRAKFASKEANAHATD
;
A
#
# COMPACT_ATOMS: atom_id res chain seq x y z
N MET A 1 30.77 -1.16 12.49
CA MET A 1 30.06 -1.13 11.20
C MET A 1 30.43 0.15 10.47
N GLN A 2 30.89 0.06 9.22
CA GLN A 2 31.24 1.25 8.44
C GLN A 2 29.96 2.01 8.00
N PRO A 3 29.98 3.35 7.89
CA PRO A 3 28.82 4.16 7.49
C PRO A 3 28.19 3.72 6.16
N ARG A 4 29.04 3.34 5.19
CA ARG A 4 28.61 2.83 3.88
C ARG A 4 27.81 1.53 3.95
N GLN A 5 28.15 0.64 4.88
CA GLN A 5 27.41 -0.62 5.06
C GLN A 5 26.02 -0.38 5.66
N ARG A 6 25.89 0.57 6.59
CA ARG A 6 24.58 0.95 7.16
C ARG A 6 23.65 1.57 6.11
N GLU A 7 24.20 2.39 5.21
CA GLU A 7 23.42 2.99 4.11
C GLU A 7 22.96 1.95 3.08
N GLU A 8 23.80 0.96 2.75
CA GLU A 8 23.43 -0.14 1.87
C GLU A 8 22.35 -1.04 2.48
N GLU A 9 22.45 -1.34 3.77
CA GLU A 9 21.43 -2.10 4.51
C GLU A 9 20.10 -1.35 4.55
N ALA A 10 20.11 -0.06 4.89
CA ALA A 10 18.91 0.77 4.92
C ALA A 10 18.25 0.88 3.54
N TRP A 11 19.05 0.96 2.47
CA TRP A 11 18.53 0.96 1.09
C TRP A 11 17.91 -0.39 0.69
N LYS A 12 18.54 -1.50 1.09
CA LYS A 12 17.97 -2.85 0.87
C LYS A 12 16.65 -3.02 1.63
N GLU A 13 16.57 -2.54 2.87
CA GLU A 13 15.32 -2.55 3.63
C GLU A 13 14.24 -1.70 2.97
N GLN A 14 14.59 -0.51 2.45
CA GLN A 14 13.64 0.35 1.74
C GLN A 14 13.06 -0.36 0.50
N ILE A 15 13.90 -0.97 -0.34
CA ILE A 15 13.45 -1.74 -1.51
C ILE A 15 12.54 -2.90 -1.09
N LYS A 16 12.88 -3.58 0.02
CA LYS A 16 12.06 -4.67 0.54
C LYS A 16 10.68 -4.18 0.96
N LYS A 17 10.58 -3.03 1.63
CA LYS A 17 9.31 -2.41 2.04
C LYS A 17 8.45 -2.03 0.82
N GLU A 18 9.05 -1.44 -0.20
CA GLU A 18 8.36 -1.11 -1.47
C GLU A 18 7.76 -2.37 -2.12
N ARG A 19 8.56 -3.44 -2.24
CA ARG A 19 8.07 -4.72 -2.82
C ARG A 19 6.97 -5.37 -1.98
N GLN A 20 7.10 -5.34 -0.66
CA GLN A 20 6.06 -5.85 0.24
C GLN A 20 4.76 -5.05 0.12
N PHE A 21 4.86 -3.74 -0.13
CA PHE A 21 3.70 -2.90 -0.39
C PHE A 21 3.01 -3.23 -1.72
N GLU A 22 3.78 -3.44 -2.79
CA GLU A 22 3.23 -3.90 -4.08
C GLU A 22 2.49 -5.23 -3.94
N GLU A 23 3.07 -6.18 -3.19
CA GLU A 23 2.43 -7.47 -2.89
C GLU A 23 1.14 -7.28 -2.09
N LEU A 24 1.14 -6.39 -1.10
CA LEU A 24 -0.05 -6.01 -0.33
C LEU A 24 -1.14 -5.42 -1.23
N GLU A 25 -0.80 -4.50 -2.13
CA GLU A 25 -1.77 -3.89 -3.05
C GLU A 25 -2.40 -4.94 -3.98
N GLN A 26 -1.59 -5.87 -4.52
CA GLN A 26 -2.09 -6.97 -5.33
C GLN A 26 -3.05 -7.88 -4.55
N LEU A 27 -2.72 -8.23 -3.31
CA LEU A 27 -3.60 -9.03 -2.44
C LEU A 27 -4.89 -8.27 -2.12
N PHE A 28 -4.80 -6.97 -1.87
CA PHE A 28 -5.94 -6.12 -1.59
C PHE A 28 -6.91 -6.07 -2.77
N LEU A 29 -6.39 -5.88 -3.99
CA LEU A 29 -7.19 -5.92 -5.23
C LEU A 29 -7.84 -7.29 -5.47
N LYS A 30 -7.11 -8.39 -5.22
CA LYS A 30 -7.66 -9.75 -5.34
C LYS A 30 -8.78 -9.99 -4.33
N ALA A 31 -8.61 -9.54 -3.09
CA ALA A 31 -9.62 -9.65 -2.05
C ALA A 31 -10.90 -8.90 -2.43
N LYS A 32 -10.79 -7.68 -2.95
CA LYS A 32 -11.96 -6.92 -3.46
C LYS A 32 -12.74 -7.71 -4.52
N ARG A 33 -12.03 -8.21 -5.53
CA ARG A 33 -12.67 -8.96 -6.62
C ARG A 33 -13.35 -10.23 -6.12
N ALA A 34 -12.69 -10.98 -5.22
CA ALA A 34 -13.28 -12.17 -4.61
C ALA A 34 -14.56 -11.81 -3.84
N GLN A 35 -14.52 -10.69 -3.11
CA GLN A 35 -15.63 -10.19 -2.33
C GLN A 35 -16.82 -9.76 -3.21
N GLU A 36 -16.57 -9.07 -4.33
CA GLU A 36 -17.59 -8.73 -5.35
C GLU A 36 -18.18 -9.98 -6.01
N ASN A 37 -17.35 -10.96 -6.36
CA ASN A 37 -17.81 -12.22 -6.95
C ASN A 37 -18.74 -13.02 -6.02
N VAL A 38 -18.43 -13.04 -4.72
CA VAL A 38 -19.29 -13.68 -3.72
C VAL A 38 -20.64 -12.96 -3.64
N LEU A 39 -20.65 -11.63 -3.61
CA LEU A 39 -21.89 -10.85 -3.60
C LEU A 39 -22.74 -11.14 -4.84
N HIS A 40 -22.13 -11.17 -6.02
CA HIS A 40 -22.80 -11.51 -7.28
C HIS A 40 -23.41 -12.91 -7.23
N THR A 41 -22.69 -13.90 -6.71
CA THR A 41 -23.19 -15.27 -6.56
C THR A 41 -24.44 -15.32 -5.66
N PHE A 42 -24.46 -14.54 -4.58
CA PHE A 42 -25.64 -14.44 -3.72
C PHE A 42 -26.80 -13.69 -4.39
N GLN A 43 -26.52 -12.66 -5.20
CA GLN A 43 -27.56 -11.95 -5.97
C GLN A 43 -28.24 -12.88 -6.98
N ASP A 44 -27.47 -13.72 -7.69
CA ASP A 44 -27.99 -14.69 -8.65
C ASP A 44 -28.86 -15.77 -7.99
N ALA A 45 -28.39 -16.29 -6.85
CA ALA A 45 -29.07 -17.35 -6.11
C ALA A 45 -30.30 -16.85 -5.35
N TRP A 46 -30.26 -15.64 -4.78
CA TRP A 46 -31.28 -15.13 -3.87
C TRP A 46 -32.19 -14.11 -4.56
N ARG A 47 -33.17 -14.61 -5.32
CA ARG A 47 -34.15 -13.78 -6.03
C ARG A 47 -35.25 -13.25 -5.09
N GLY A 48 -35.65 -11.99 -5.27
CA GLY A 48 -36.75 -11.35 -4.52
C GLY A 48 -36.41 -9.94 -4.02
N ASN A 49 -37.44 -9.15 -3.69
CA ASN A 49 -37.23 -7.74 -3.33
C ASN A 49 -36.51 -7.56 -1.97
N ARG A 50 -36.83 -8.42 -1.00
CA ARG A 50 -36.23 -8.41 0.34
C ARG A 50 -34.77 -8.87 0.35
N SER A 51 -34.41 -9.83 -0.50
CA SER A 51 -33.01 -10.25 -0.66
C SER A 51 -32.18 -9.19 -1.36
N ARG A 52 -32.72 -8.53 -2.40
CA ARG A 52 -32.07 -7.39 -3.07
C ARG A 52 -31.76 -6.25 -2.11
N GLN A 53 -32.72 -5.84 -1.26
CA GLN A 53 -32.47 -4.79 -0.26
C GLN A 53 -31.37 -5.18 0.73
N ARG A 54 -31.37 -6.42 1.23
CA ARG A 54 -30.33 -6.89 2.16
C ARG A 54 -28.96 -6.97 1.50
N LEU A 55 -28.89 -7.47 0.26
CA LEU A 55 -27.63 -7.55 -0.48
C LEU A 55 -27.09 -6.15 -0.82
N GLY A 56 -27.96 -5.18 -1.11
CA GLY A 56 -27.56 -3.78 -1.29
C GLY A 56 -26.93 -3.17 -0.04
N LEU A 57 -27.53 -3.36 1.14
CA LEU A 57 -26.95 -2.88 2.41
C LEU A 57 -25.60 -3.54 2.72
N ILE A 58 -25.47 -4.83 2.39
CA ILE A 58 -24.22 -5.58 2.53
C ILE A 58 -23.16 -4.99 1.57
N GLU A 59 -23.52 -4.74 0.31
CA GLU A 59 -22.64 -4.13 -0.70
C GLU A 59 -22.16 -2.72 -0.29
N GLU A 60 -23.06 -1.89 0.22
CA GLU A 60 -22.73 -0.55 0.73
C GLU A 60 -21.73 -0.64 1.89
N SER A 61 -22.02 -1.47 2.91
CA SER A 61 -21.14 -1.66 4.07
C SER A 61 -19.75 -2.18 3.64
N MET A 62 -19.74 -3.11 2.70
CA MET A 62 -18.52 -3.67 2.12
C MET A 62 -17.70 -2.62 1.36
N THR A 63 -18.37 -1.72 0.65
CA THR A 63 -17.75 -0.61 -0.08
C THR A 63 -17.16 0.42 0.88
N GLU A 64 -17.85 0.78 1.96
CA GLU A 64 -17.35 1.70 2.97
C GLU A 64 -16.08 1.16 3.66
N GLU A 65 -16.14 -0.09 4.12
CA GLU A 65 -14.98 -0.76 4.73
C GLU A 65 -13.82 -0.89 3.74
N TRP A 66 -14.11 -1.14 2.46
CA TRP A 66 -13.12 -1.13 1.40
C TRP A 66 -12.44 0.24 1.27
N GLN A 67 -13.20 1.34 1.20
CA GLN A 67 -12.63 2.68 1.08
C GLN A 67 -11.77 3.05 2.29
N LYS A 68 -12.22 2.68 3.49
CA LYS A 68 -11.47 2.88 4.73
C LYS A 68 -10.12 2.15 4.70
N ARG A 69 -10.12 0.87 4.32
CA ARG A 69 -8.89 0.07 4.20
C ARG A 69 -7.99 0.56 3.08
N LYS A 70 -8.57 1.00 1.95
CA LYS A 70 -7.84 1.62 0.84
C LYS A 70 -7.09 2.87 1.32
N LYS A 71 -7.74 3.73 2.11
CA LYS A 71 -7.11 4.91 2.70
C LYS A 71 -5.95 4.54 3.62
N GLN A 72 -6.11 3.52 4.47
CA GLN A 72 -5.04 3.03 5.34
C GLN A 72 -3.86 2.48 4.54
N MET A 73 -4.12 1.74 3.46
CA MET A 73 -3.09 1.23 2.56
C MET A 73 -2.28 2.37 1.94
N TYR A 74 -2.92 3.40 1.37
CA TYR A 74 -2.18 4.52 0.79
C TYR A 74 -1.45 5.36 1.83
N ALA A 75 -1.91 5.43 3.08
CA ALA A 75 -1.13 6.05 4.15
C ALA A 75 0.19 5.31 4.43
N VAL A 76 0.22 3.99 4.24
CA VAL A 76 1.46 3.20 4.32
C VAL A 76 2.37 3.49 3.13
N ASP A 77 1.83 3.61 1.90
CA ASP A 77 2.60 4.02 0.73
C ASP A 77 3.24 5.40 0.93
N ASP A 78 2.47 6.39 1.38
CA ASP A 78 2.96 7.73 1.64
C ASP A 78 4.16 7.72 2.62
N ALA A 79 4.11 6.89 3.65
CA ALA A 79 5.20 6.73 4.60
C ALA A 79 6.44 6.07 3.96
N ILE A 80 6.25 5.08 3.08
CA ILE A 80 7.32 4.44 2.32
C ILE A 80 7.96 5.45 1.35
N GLN A 81 7.15 6.24 0.64
CA GLN A 81 7.63 7.28 -0.27
C GLN A 81 8.41 8.36 0.46
N GLU A 82 7.94 8.82 1.62
CA GLU A 82 8.67 9.82 2.39
C GLU A 82 10.01 9.28 2.92
N SER A 83 10.06 8.02 3.36
CA SER A 83 11.31 7.33 3.71
C SER A 83 12.30 7.29 2.54
N ARG A 84 11.81 7.04 1.31
CA ARG A 84 12.64 7.07 0.10
C ARG A 84 13.17 8.47 -0.19
N ARG A 85 12.34 9.50 -0.08
CA ARG A 85 12.75 10.91 -0.28
C ARG A 85 13.78 11.34 0.76
N ALA A 86 13.61 10.97 2.02
CA ALA A 86 14.57 11.23 3.09
C ALA A 86 15.94 10.62 2.77
N HIS A 87 15.99 9.36 2.31
CA HIS A 87 17.21 8.71 1.85
C HIS A 87 17.87 9.44 0.68
N GLN A 88 17.09 9.92 -0.29
CA GLN A 88 17.62 10.68 -1.42
C GLN A 88 18.23 12.01 -0.96
N ARG A 89 17.51 12.77 -0.12
CA ARG A 89 18.00 14.04 0.45
C ARG A 89 19.32 13.84 1.21
N ALA A 90 19.43 12.79 2.02
CA ALA A 90 20.66 12.45 2.75
C ALA A 90 21.83 12.14 1.80
N LYS A 91 21.59 11.38 0.72
CA LYS A 91 22.60 11.10 -0.32
C LYS A 91 23.07 12.36 -1.05
N PHE A 92 22.16 13.30 -1.36
CA PHE A 92 22.53 14.56 -1.99
C PHE A 92 23.38 15.43 -1.05
N ALA A 93 22.95 15.61 0.20
CA ALA A 93 23.70 16.36 1.20
C ALA A 93 25.11 15.77 1.47
N SER A 94 25.24 14.44 1.50
CA SER A 94 26.54 13.78 1.64
C SER A 94 27.45 14.00 0.43
N LYS A 95 26.90 14.04 -0.79
CA LYS A 95 27.67 14.32 -2.00
C LYS A 95 28.17 15.77 -2.04
N GLU A 96 27.34 16.73 -1.69
CA GLU A 96 27.74 18.14 -1.59
C GLU A 96 28.79 18.36 -0.51
N ALA A 97 28.62 17.78 0.68
CA ALA A 97 29.61 17.87 1.75
C ALA A 97 30.97 17.26 1.37
N ASN A 98 30.98 16.13 0.66
CA ASN A 98 32.21 15.53 0.15
C ASN A 98 32.86 16.36 -0.97
N ALA A 99 32.07 17.04 -1.81
CA ALA A 99 32.60 17.92 -2.85
C ALA A 99 33.30 19.16 -2.26
N HIS A 100 32.71 19.75 -1.22
CA HIS A 100 33.29 20.91 -0.50
C HIS A 100 34.48 20.57 0.41
N ALA A 101 34.71 19.30 0.73
CA ALA A 101 35.87 18.86 1.53
C ALA A 101 37.13 18.60 0.69
N THR A 102 37.01 18.63 -0.64
CA THR A 102 38.10 18.39 -1.60
C THR A 102 38.63 19.65 -2.29
N ASP A 103 38.09 20.84 -1.97
CA ASP A 103 38.63 22.17 -2.32
C ASP A 103 39.42 22.74 -1.12
#